data_AF-A0A255TMN7-F1
#
_entry.id   AF-A0A255TMN7-F1
#
_cell.length_a   1.000
_cell.length_b   1.000
_cell.length_c   1.000
_cell.angle_alpha   90.00
_cell.angle_beta   90.00
_cell.angle_gamma   90.00
#
_symmetry.space_group_name_H-M   'P 1'
#
loop_
_entity.id
_entity.type
_entity.pdbx_description
1 polymer ?
#
loop_
_entity_poly.entity_id
_entity_poly.type
_entity_poly.pdbx_seq_one_letter_code
_entity_poly.pdbx_strand_id
1 'polypeptide(L)'
;MTITIQRTFIKGEITEGHVTIDGQRICDTLENSFSCLAAGSYAVELVKCKQYARKMILVKTFAPRCADCPRMRFVFGNTRMPQPCPQLKPGNGIHNRHDGSIVVGTRSSLGCIIHPRNAFAALYDRIRKNVERGRVVTLEIKETLIEKKWTI
;
A
#
# COMPACT_ATOMS: atom_id res chain seq x y z
N MET A 1 4.76 -6.28 15.59
CA MET A 1 5.01 -4.92 15.06
C MET A 1 3.75 -4.51 14.33
N THR A 2 3.19 -3.36 14.68
CA THR A 2 2.01 -2.82 14.00
C THR A 2 2.42 -1.65 13.14
N ILE A 3 1.96 -1.66 11.90
CA ILE A 3 2.12 -0.58 10.93
C ILE A 3 0.71 -0.05 10.70
N THR A 4 0.51 1.25 10.85
CA THR A 4 -0.81 1.85 10.68
C THR A 4 -0.82 2.70 9.43
N ILE A 5 -1.83 2.55 8.59
CA ILE A 5 -2.19 3.53 7.56
C ILE A 5 -3.37 4.32 8.10
N GLN A 6 -3.17 5.62 8.29
CA GLN A 6 -4.26 6.55 8.58
C GLN A 6 -4.67 7.24 7.27
N ARG A 7 -5.85 6.91 6.75
CA ARG A 7 -6.43 7.58 5.58
C ARG A 7 -7.01 8.92 6.00
N THR A 8 -6.45 10.00 5.45
CA THR A 8 -6.78 11.38 5.86
C THR A 8 -7.64 12.10 4.84
N PHE A 9 -7.72 11.61 3.61
CA PHE A 9 -8.44 12.30 2.54
C PHE A 9 -8.97 11.32 1.50
N ILE A 10 -10.22 11.53 1.06
CA ILE A 10 -10.85 10.78 -0.03
C ILE A 10 -11.57 11.78 -0.95
N LYS A 11 -11.28 11.72 -2.26
CA LYS A 11 -12.01 12.48 -3.29
C LYS A 11 -11.94 11.75 -4.63
N GLY A 12 -13.09 11.36 -5.16
CA GLY A 12 -13.16 10.57 -6.39
C GLY A 12 -12.34 9.28 -6.25
N GLU A 13 -11.47 9.03 -7.21
CA GLU A 13 -10.60 7.84 -7.23
C GLU A 13 -9.41 7.92 -6.27
N ILE A 14 -9.20 9.05 -5.58
CA ILE A 14 -8.03 9.30 -4.75
C ILE A 14 -8.34 9.06 -3.28
N THR A 15 -7.57 8.17 -2.66
CA THR A 15 -7.47 8.02 -1.20
C THR A 15 -6.03 8.30 -0.77
N GLU A 16 -5.82 9.32 0.05
CA GLU A 16 -4.51 9.68 0.62
C GLU A 16 -4.45 9.34 2.10
N GLY A 17 -3.25 9.03 2.57
CA GLY A 17 -2.98 8.79 3.97
C GLY A 17 -1.49 8.83 4.29
N HIS A 18 -1.13 8.26 5.43
CA HIS A 18 0.25 8.13 5.83
C HIS A 18 0.47 6.87 6.67
N VAL A 19 1.66 6.31 6.53
CA VAL A 19 2.13 5.17 7.31
C VAL A 19 2.75 5.67 8.61
N THR A 20 2.32 5.11 9.74
CA THR A 20 3.01 5.25 11.03
C THR A 20 3.50 3.90 11.55
N ILE A 21 4.64 3.93 12.24
CA ILE A 21 5.21 2.80 12.99
C ILE A 21 5.59 3.36 14.36
N ASP A 22 5.08 2.76 15.43
CA ASP A 22 5.35 3.19 16.81
C ASP A 22 5.08 4.70 17.01
N GLY A 23 3.98 5.21 16.43
CA GLY A 23 3.58 6.62 16.48
C GLY A 23 4.38 7.56 15.56
N GLN A 24 5.47 7.12 14.95
CA GLN A 24 6.26 7.93 14.03
C GLN A 24 5.75 7.81 12.59
N ARG A 25 5.49 8.95 11.93
CA ARG A 25 5.17 8.98 10.49
C ARG A 25 6.40 8.63 9.68
N ILE A 26 6.23 7.67 8.77
CA ILE A 26 7.32 7.08 7.97
C ILE A 26 7.29 7.59 6.55
N CYS A 27 6.10 7.57 5.95
CA CYS A 27 5.86 7.99 4.57
C CYS A 27 4.37 8.21 4.36
N ASP A 28 4.03 8.73 3.19
CA ASP A 28 2.66 8.97 2.74
C ASP A 28 2.17 7.83 1.87
N THR A 29 0.85 7.66 1.83
CA THR A 29 0.17 6.64 1.03
C THR A 29 -0.77 7.26 0.02
N LEU A 30 -0.89 6.60 -1.12
CA LEU A 30 -1.85 6.91 -2.15
C LEU A 30 -2.46 5.61 -2.68
N GLU A 31 -3.78 5.54 -2.68
CA GLU A 31 -4.58 4.37 -3.05
C GLU A 31 -5.67 4.79 -4.04
N ASN A 32 -6.12 3.83 -4.86
CA ASN A 32 -7.30 4.03 -5.69
C ASN A 32 -8.56 3.71 -4.86
N SER A 33 -9.42 4.70 -4.62
CA SER A 33 -10.62 4.58 -3.76
C SER A 33 -11.58 3.46 -4.16
N PHE A 34 -11.60 3.06 -5.43
CA PHE A 34 -12.49 2.00 -5.92
C PHE A 34 -11.95 0.60 -5.74
N SER A 35 -10.69 0.46 -5.32
CA SER A 35 -10.05 -0.85 -5.11
C SER A 35 -9.21 -0.93 -3.85
N CYS A 36 -9.16 0.15 -3.06
CA CYS A 36 -8.43 0.18 -1.80
C CYS A 36 -9.02 -0.86 -0.83
N LEU A 37 -8.16 -1.38 0.05
CA LEU A 37 -8.61 -2.33 1.07
C LEU A 37 -9.60 -1.66 2.03
N ALA A 38 -10.51 -2.42 2.65
CA ALA A 38 -11.36 -1.88 3.69
C ALA A 38 -10.52 -1.45 4.91
N ALA A 39 -11.08 -0.61 5.78
CA ALA A 39 -10.51 -0.42 7.11
C ALA A 39 -10.50 -1.75 7.86
N GLY A 40 -9.44 -2.03 8.62
CA GLY A 40 -9.28 -3.30 9.30
C GLY A 40 -7.83 -3.68 9.57
N SER A 41 -7.64 -4.90 10.04
CA SER A 41 -6.33 -5.47 10.40
C SER A 41 -5.96 -6.60 9.44
N TYR A 42 -4.75 -6.54 8.91
CA TYR A 42 -4.24 -7.45 7.88
C TYR A 42 -2.86 -7.97 8.25
N ALA A 43 -2.60 -9.25 8.00
CA ALA A 43 -1.25 -9.79 8.11
C ALA A 43 -0.35 -9.28 6.97
N VAL A 44 0.92 -9.00 7.27
CA VAL A 44 1.92 -8.56 6.29
C VAL A 44 2.99 -9.63 6.12
N GLU A 45 3.30 -9.96 4.87
CA GLU A 45 4.32 -10.95 4.52
C GLU A 45 5.32 -10.40 3.50
N LEU A 46 6.58 -10.81 3.61
CA LEU A 46 7.60 -10.50 2.61
C LEU A 46 7.70 -11.64 1.58
N VAL A 47 7.05 -11.47 0.44
CA VAL A 47 6.93 -12.50 -0.60
C VAL A 47 7.81 -12.16 -1.80
N LYS A 48 8.56 -13.14 -2.33
CA LYS A 48 9.31 -12.98 -3.59
C LYS A 48 8.31 -12.85 -4.74
N CYS A 49 8.07 -11.62 -5.20
CA CYS A 49 7.17 -11.35 -6.30
C CYS A 49 7.89 -11.60 -7.63
N LYS A 50 7.34 -12.49 -8.47
CA LYS A 50 7.90 -12.79 -9.79
C LYS A 50 7.95 -11.56 -10.71
N GLN A 51 6.93 -10.69 -10.65
CA GLN A 51 6.85 -9.47 -11.48
C GLN A 51 7.97 -8.48 -11.18
N TYR A 52 8.34 -8.34 -9.90
CA TYR A 52 9.37 -7.39 -9.46
C TYR A 52 10.75 -8.03 -9.28
N ALA A 53 10.86 -9.35 -9.46
CA ALA A 53 12.07 -10.15 -9.20
C ALA A 53 12.72 -9.92 -7.82
N ARG A 54 11.94 -9.49 -6.81
CA ARG A 54 12.40 -9.21 -5.44
C ARG A 54 11.34 -9.52 -4.40
N LYS A 55 11.75 -9.56 -3.13
CA LYS A 55 10.81 -9.61 -2.00
C LYS A 55 10.04 -8.28 -1.92
N MET A 56 8.71 -8.38 -1.86
CA MET A 56 7.75 -7.28 -1.78
C MET A 56 6.91 -7.41 -0.52
N ILE A 57 6.36 -6.28 -0.05
CA ILE A 57 5.47 -6.22 1.11
C ILE A 57 4.05 -6.57 0.64
N LEU A 58 3.61 -7.79 0.89
CA LEU A 58 2.27 -8.28 0.55
C LEU A 58 1.32 -8.07 1.75
N VAL A 59 0.13 -7.54 1.48
CA VAL A 59 -0.96 -7.49 2.46
C VAL A 59 -1.86 -8.71 2.24
N LYS A 60 -1.88 -9.61 3.23
CA LYS A 60 -2.59 -10.88 3.14
C LYS A 60 -4.09 -10.65 3.27
N THR A 61 -4.81 -10.84 2.17
CA THR A 61 -6.26 -10.74 2.09
C THR A 61 -6.82 -12.07 1.58
N PHE A 62 -6.63 -12.33 0.29
CA PHE A 62 -6.95 -13.57 -0.39
C PHE A 62 -5.69 -13.96 -1.15
N ALA A 63 -4.95 -14.99 -0.71
CA ALA A 63 -3.62 -15.29 -1.22
C ALA A 63 -3.62 -15.44 -2.76
N PRO A 64 -3.04 -14.50 -3.55
CA PRO A 64 -2.84 -14.76 -4.96
C PRO A 64 -1.76 -15.84 -5.07
N ARG A 65 -2.07 -16.97 -5.73
CA ARG A 65 -1.10 -18.03 -5.95
C ARG A 65 0.02 -17.51 -6.86
N CYS A 66 1.13 -17.10 -6.25
CA CYS A 66 2.29 -16.61 -7.00
C CYS A 66 2.92 -17.70 -7.89
N ALA A 67 2.58 -18.97 -7.68
CA ALA A 67 2.94 -20.08 -8.56
C ALA A 67 2.58 -19.77 -10.02
N ASP A 68 1.34 -19.37 -10.29
CA ASP A 68 0.82 -19.11 -11.64
C ASP A 68 0.37 -17.67 -11.81
N CYS A 69 1.17 -16.71 -11.32
CA CYS A 69 0.78 -15.31 -11.26
C CYS A 69 0.45 -14.73 -12.65
N PRO A 70 -0.83 -14.45 -12.99
CA PRO A 70 -1.21 -13.89 -14.29
C PRO A 70 -0.58 -12.51 -14.53
N ARG A 71 -0.20 -11.78 -13.46
CA ARG A 71 0.48 -10.47 -13.54
C ARG A 71 1.81 -10.53 -14.29
N MET A 72 2.45 -11.71 -14.41
CA MET A 72 3.71 -11.87 -15.17
C MET A 72 3.57 -11.49 -16.64
N ARG A 73 2.37 -11.65 -17.22
CA ARG A 73 2.09 -11.29 -18.62
C ARG A 73 1.80 -9.79 -18.79
N PHE A 74 1.69 -9.04 -17.68
CA PHE A 74 1.31 -7.63 -17.63
C PHE A 74 2.40 -6.82 -16.93
N VAL A 75 3.50 -6.59 -17.64
CA VAL A 75 4.71 -5.97 -17.09
C VAL A 75 4.61 -4.44 -17.01
N PHE A 76 3.70 -3.83 -17.79
CA PHE A 76 3.52 -2.38 -17.84
C PHE A 76 2.67 -1.88 -16.67
N GLY A 77 3.20 -0.88 -15.94
CA GLY A 77 2.59 -0.36 -14.71
C GLY A 77 1.27 0.40 -14.87
N ASN A 78 0.86 0.67 -16.12
CA ASN A 78 -0.35 1.41 -16.48
C ASN A 78 -1.49 0.50 -17.00
N THR A 79 -1.26 -0.81 -17.07
CA THR A 79 -2.29 -1.77 -17.48
C THR A 79 -3.09 -2.19 -16.26
N ARG A 80 -4.42 -2.28 -16.41
CA ARG A 80 -5.28 -2.87 -15.39
C ARG A 80 -4.80 -4.29 -15.11
N MET A 81 -4.37 -4.56 -13.88
CA MET A 81 -3.85 -5.87 -13.53
C MET A 81 -4.96 -6.93 -13.58
N PRO A 82 -4.65 -8.15 -14.03
CA PRO A 82 -5.65 -9.21 -14.24
C PRO A 82 -6.26 -9.75 -12.94
N GLN A 83 -5.65 -9.47 -11.79
CA GLN A 83 -6.13 -9.92 -10.49
C GLN A 83 -5.72 -8.93 -9.38
N PRO A 84 -6.50 -8.85 -8.28
CA PRO A 84 -6.08 -8.20 -7.05
C PRO A 84 -4.80 -8.82 -6.49
N CYS A 85 -3.88 -7.98 -6.04
CA CYS A 85 -2.69 -8.41 -5.31
C CYS A 85 -2.19 -7.21 -4.50
N PRO A 86 -2.82 -6.99 -3.33
CA PRO A 86 -2.56 -5.82 -2.48
C PRO A 86 -1.14 -5.83 -1.94
N GLN A 87 -0.38 -4.79 -2.26
CA GLN A 87 1.01 -4.62 -1.87
C GLN A 87 1.28 -3.18 -1.47
N LEU A 88 2.14 -2.98 -0.48
CA LEU A 88 2.82 -1.69 -0.31
C LEU A 88 3.96 -1.66 -1.32
N LYS A 89 3.99 -0.64 -2.18
CA LYS A 89 4.95 -0.60 -3.30
C LYS A 89 5.32 0.82 -3.70
N PRO A 90 6.48 1.01 -4.33
CA PRO A 90 6.81 2.29 -4.93
C PRO A 90 5.95 2.53 -6.18
N GLY A 91 5.62 3.79 -6.44
CA GLY A 91 4.88 4.22 -7.63
C GLY A 91 4.66 5.74 -7.63
N ASN A 92 4.29 6.29 -8.79
CA ASN A 92 4.12 7.74 -8.95
C ASN A 92 2.66 8.21 -8.82
N GLY A 93 1.69 7.30 -8.83
CA GLY A 93 0.26 7.65 -8.86
C GLY A 93 -0.66 6.43 -8.93
N ILE A 94 -1.97 6.66 -8.91
CA ILE A 94 -3.02 5.62 -8.86
C ILE A 94 -3.74 5.37 -10.19
N HIS A 95 -3.34 6.06 -11.25
CA HIS A 95 -3.93 5.89 -12.57
C HIS A 95 -3.88 4.42 -13.02
N ASN A 96 -5.03 3.87 -13.44
CA ASN A 96 -5.24 2.47 -13.81
C ASN A 96 -4.83 1.42 -12.75
N ARG A 97 -4.68 1.81 -11.48
CA ARG A 97 -4.38 0.87 -10.38
C ARG A 97 -5.67 0.39 -9.73
N HIS A 98 -6.06 -0.84 -10.03
CA HIS A 98 -7.25 -1.48 -9.46
C HIS A 98 -6.94 -2.80 -8.74
N ASP A 99 -5.69 -2.99 -8.34
CA ASP A 99 -5.19 -4.24 -7.75
C ASP A 99 -5.13 -4.22 -6.21
N GLY A 100 -5.68 -3.17 -5.59
CA GLY A 100 -5.61 -2.93 -4.14
C GLY A 100 -4.22 -2.54 -3.65
N SER A 101 -3.32 -2.10 -4.55
CA SER A 101 -2.00 -1.63 -4.13
C SER A 101 -2.07 -0.31 -3.38
N ILE A 102 -1.16 -0.20 -2.42
CA ILE A 102 -0.92 1.00 -1.63
C ILE A 102 0.42 1.57 -2.07
N VAL A 103 0.38 2.72 -2.76
CA VAL A 103 1.60 3.39 -3.21
C VAL A 103 2.19 4.15 -2.03
N VAL A 104 3.50 4.01 -1.80
CA VAL A 104 4.21 4.73 -0.73
C VAL A 104 5.22 5.73 -1.28
N GLY A 105 5.37 6.86 -0.60
CA GLY A 105 6.34 7.91 -0.92
C GLY A 105 6.16 9.16 -0.08
N THR A 106 6.47 10.32 -0.65
CA THR A 106 6.25 11.63 -0.02
C THR A 106 5.18 12.36 -0.81
N ARG A 107 4.15 12.88 -0.14
CA ARG A 107 3.09 13.65 -0.78
C ARG A 107 3.65 14.96 -1.31
N SER A 108 3.52 15.19 -2.61
CA SER A 108 3.89 16.46 -3.24
C SER A 108 2.68 17.37 -3.42
N SER A 109 1.60 16.82 -3.97
CA SER A 109 0.33 17.50 -4.20
C SER A 109 -0.80 16.48 -4.18
N LEU A 110 -2.06 16.94 -4.30
CA LEU A 110 -3.21 16.06 -4.29
C LEU A 110 -3.11 14.98 -5.38
N GLY A 111 -3.14 13.72 -4.98
CA GLY A 111 -3.04 12.57 -5.88
C GLY A 111 -1.64 12.27 -6.40
N CYS A 112 -0.59 12.92 -5.85
CA CYS A 112 0.78 12.80 -6.34
C CYS A 112 1.78 12.45 -5.22
N ILE A 113 2.52 11.36 -5.45
CA ILE A 113 3.61 10.91 -4.58
C ILE A 113 4.96 11.02 -5.31
N ILE A 114 5.94 11.60 -4.62
CA ILE A 114 7.35 11.69 -5.04
C ILE A 114 8.26 10.85 -4.12
N HIS A 115 9.52 10.66 -4.51
CA HIS A 115 10.50 9.83 -3.80
C HIS A 115 10.03 8.41 -3.40
N PRO A 116 9.24 7.69 -4.22
CA PRO A 116 8.62 6.43 -3.80
C PRO A 116 9.64 5.32 -3.51
N ARG A 117 10.80 5.34 -4.17
CA ARG A 117 11.86 4.34 -3.96
C ARG A 117 12.48 4.45 -2.56
N ASN A 118 12.76 5.68 -2.11
CA ASN A 118 13.38 5.93 -0.81
C ASN A 118 12.42 5.57 0.33
N ALA A 119 11.16 6.00 0.23
CA ALA A 119 10.13 5.65 1.18
C ALA A 119 9.90 4.13 1.25
N PHE A 120 9.78 3.47 0.10
CA PHE A 120 9.63 2.02 0.04
C PHE A 120 10.82 1.30 0.66
N ALA A 121 12.07 1.71 0.34
CA ALA A 121 13.26 1.09 0.91
C ALA A 121 13.30 1.22 2.45
N ALA A 122 13.05 2.43 2.97
CA ALA A 122 13.01 2.70 4.40
C ALA A 122 11.93 1.87 5.12
N LEU A 123 10.73 1.79 4.54
CA LEU A 123 9.63 0.99 5.09
C LEU A 123 9.93 -0.51 5.03
N TYR A 124 10.42 -0.98 3.88
CA TYR A 124 10.78 -2.38 3.65
C TYR A 124 11.85 -2.86 4.62
N ASP A 125 12.90 -2.08 4.85
CA ASP A 125 13.97 -2.46 5.79
C ASP A 125 13.48 -2.56 7.24
N ARG A 126 12.56 -1.68 7.66
CA ARG A 126 11.94 -1.76 8.99
C ARG A 126 11.13 -3.03 9.15
N ILE A 127 10.30 -3.37 8.16
CA ILE A 127 9.51 -4.61 8.14
C ILE A 127 10.42 -5.82 8.14
N ARG A 128 11.39 -5.87 7.21
CA ARG A 128 12.33 -6.97 7.05
C ARG A 128 13.07 -7.27 8.34
N LYS A 129 13.62 -6.27 9.02
CA LYS A 129 14.33 -6.44 10.30
C LYS A 129 13.43 -6.99 11.40
N ASN A 130 12.13 -6.67 11.41
CA ASN A 130 11.20 -7.23 12.39
C ASN A 130 10.83 -8.67 12.06
N VAL A 131 10.58 -8.98 10.78
CA VAL A 131 10.32 -10.35 10.31
C VAL A 131 11.52 -11.27 10.58
N GLU A 132 12.75 -10.83 10.29
CA GLU A 132 13.98 -11.59 10.55
C GLU A 132 14.20 -11.88 12.04
N ARG A 133 13.64 -11.04 12.94
CA ARG A 133 13.64 -11.27 14.39
C ARG A 133 12.47 -12.15 14.87
N GLY A 134 11.73 -12.77 13.95
CA GLY A 134 10.58 -13.60 14.27
C GLY A 134 9.34 -12.83 14.74
N ARG A 135 9.30 -11.50 14.58
CA ARG A 135 8.14 -10.71 14.99
C ARG A 135 7.06 -10.75 13.91
N VAL A 136 5.83 -10.98 14.32
CA VAL A 136 4.65 -10.82 13.45
C VAL A 136 4.48 -9.35 13.08
N VAL A 137 4.23 -9.07 11.81
CA VAL A 137 3.95 -7.72 11.29
C VAL A 137 2.49 -7.65 10.85
N THR A 138 1.78 -6.68 11.39
CA THR A 138 0.36 -6.44 11.13
C THR A 138 0.19 -5.04 10.54
N LEU A 139 -0.65 -4.92 9.51
CA LEU A 139 -1.09 -3.66 8.93
C LEU A 139 -2.49 -3.33 9.45
N GLU A 140 -2.62 -2.21 10.14
CA GLU A 140 -3.91 -1.61 10.50
C GLU A 140 -4.24 -0.49 9.52
N ILE A 141 -5.40 -0.56 8.87
CA ILE A 141 -5.92 0.51 8.02
C ILE A 141 -7.05 1.19 8.79
N LYS A 142 -6.90 2.50 9.00
CA LYS A 142 -7.85 3.33 9.74
C LYS A 142 -8.37 4.43 8.82
N GLU A 143 -9.66 4.69 8.91
CA GLU A 143 -10.29 5.85 8.30
C GLU A 143 -10.28 7.01 9.29
N THR A 144 -10.04 8.21 8.80
CA THR A 144 -10.37 9.40 9.59
C THR A 144 -11.88 9.61 9.50
N LEU A 145 -12.57 9.51 10.63
CA LEU A 145 -13.96 9.97 10.77
C LEU A 145 -13.97 11.49 10.54
N ILE A 146 -14.26 11.93 9.32
CA ILE A 146 -14.58 13.33 9.07
C ILE A 146 -16.10 13.45 9.18
N GLU A 147 -16.60 13.84 10.36
CA GLU A 147 -17.93 14.46 10.47
C GLU A 147 -17.93 15.72 9.58
N LYS A 148 -18.31 15.59 8.31
CA LYS A 148 -18.55 16.75 7.46
C LYS A 148 -19.90 17.33 7.85
N LYS A 149 -19.91 18.26 8.81
CA LYS A 149 -20.96 19.28 8.88
C LYS A 149 -20.83 20.13 7.62
N TRP A 150 -21.62 19.80 6.61
CA TRP A 150 -21.89 20.73 5.51
C TRP A 150 -22.88 21.75 6.03
N THR A 151 -22.39 22.93 6.42
CA THR A 151 -23.27 24.10 6.53
C THR A 151 -23.53 24.57 5.11
N ILE A 152 -24.79 24.49 4.70
CA ILE A 152 -25.31 25.06 3.44
C ILE A 152 -25.39 26.58 3.61
#